data_AF-A0A1A8Q8N9-F1
#
_entry.id   AF-A0A1A8Q8N9-F1
#
_cell.length_a   1.000
_cell.length_b   1.000
_cell.length_c   1.000
_cell.angle_alpha   90.00
_cell.angle_beta   90.00
_cell.angle_gamma   90.00
#
_symmetry.space_group_name_H-M   'P 1'
#
loop_
_entity.id
_entity.type
_entity.pdbx_description
1 polymer ?
#
loop_
_entity_poly.entity_id
_entity_poly.type
_entity_poly.pdbx_seq_one_letter_code
_entity_poly.pdbx_strand_id
1 'polypeptide(L)'
;MDFSEAKLKLQQLLNKVTPSELPKLLEWMRNSGELDQPLFDNNKAMLRSIADDLKAMLPVDAMLPSETTAHLKMQQRARPTVHVDSFLYSDEQVDSLCEEGTMSRNYCLSCGSIRTAPLDFISHSFSASELQFLFQNVLPDLTGRTLVDVGSRLGAVLYGGYLYSSASQLLGLELNKDFVRLQNEILQKYRLTDRVQ
;
A
#
# COMPACT_ATOMS: atom_id res chain seq x y z
N MET A 1 -27.11 13.89 -3.42
CA MET A 1 -26.73 15.28 -3.70
C MET A 1 -25.56 15.24 -4.67
N ASP A 2 -25.66 15.92 -5.80
CA ASP A 2 -24.57 16.01 -6.77
C ASP A 2 -23.59 17.14 -6.39
N PHE A 3 -22.48 17.27 -7.13
CA PHE A 3 -21.45 18.29 -6.86
C PHE A 3 -22.00 19.72 -6.90
N SER A 4 -22.88 20.02 -7.85
CA SER A 4 -23.45 21.37 -8.02
C SER A 4 -24.36 21.73 -6.85
N GLU A 5 -25.23 20.81 -6.45
CA GLU A 5 -26.11 20.97 -5.30
C GLU A 5 -25.31 21.05 -3.98
N ALA A 6 -24.26 20.24 -3.84
CA ALA A 6 -23.37 20.27 -2.67
C ALA A 6 -22.63 21.60 -2.55
N LYS A 7 -22.06 22.10 -3.66
CA LYS A 7 -21.36 23.39 -3.71
C LYS A 7 -22.30 24.53 -3.30
N LEU A 8 -23.52 24.54 -3.82
CA LEU A 8 -24.52 25.57 -3.49
C LEU A 8 -24.86 25.54 -2.00
N LYS A 9 -25.12 24.36 -1.43
CA LYS A 9 -25.43 24.24 0.01
C LYS A 9 -24.24 24.63 0.89
N LEU A 10 -23.02 24.28 0.50
CA LEU A 10 -21.81 24.70 1.21
C LEU A 10 -21.66 26.23 1.21
N GLN A 11 -21.87 26.88 0.07
CA GLN A 11 -21.86 28.34 -0.03
C GLN A 11 -22.95 28.99 0.84
N GLN A 12 -24.17 28.42 0.84
CA GLN A 12 -25.25 28.88 1.71
C GLN A 12 -24.92 28.70 3.20
N LEU A 13 -24.22 27.63 3.56
CA LEU A 13 -23.77 27.39 4.93
C LEU A 13 -22.72 28.43 5.34
N LEU A 14 -21.70 28.65 4.48
CA LEU A 14 -20.64 29.64 4.71
C LEU A 14 -21.22 31.06 4.87
N ASN A 15 -22.24 31.42 4.09
CA ASN A 15 -22.92 32.72 4.19
C ASN A 15 -23.71 32.91 5.50
N LYS A 16 -24.02 31.83 6.23
CA LYS A 16 -24.69 31.89 7.55
C LYS A 16 -23.72 31.97 8.72
N VAL A 17 -22.43 31.76 8.48
CA VAL A 17 -21.39 31.86 9.51
C VAL A 17 -21.15 33.33 9.83
N THR A 18 -20.99 33.65 11.11
CA THR A 18 -20.67 35.01 11.55
C THR A 18 -19.37 35.47 10.87
N PRO A 19 -19.30 36.71 10.35
CA PRO A 19 -18.14 37.19 9.59
C PRO A 19 -16.81 37.08 10.35
N SER A 20 -16.83 37.17 11.68
CA SER A 20 -15.65 37.04 12.55
C SER A 20 -15.11 35.61 12.66
N GLU A 21 -15.96 34.59 12.46
CA GLU A 21 -15.59 33.17 12.56
C GLU A 21 -15.30 32.56 11.19
N LEU A 22 -15.75 33.19 10.10
CA LEU A 22 -15.57 32.71 8.73
C LEU A 22 -14.08 32.46 8.37
N PRO A 23 -13.11 33.34 8.71
CA PRO A 23 -11.70 33.07 8.43
C PRO A 23 -11.17 31.80 9.11
N LYS A 24 -11.53 31.59 10.38
CA LYS A 24 -11.13 30.40 11.14
C LYS A 24 -11.75 29.13 10.55
N LEU A 25 -13.02 29.19 10.16
CA LEU A 25 -13.69 28.06 9.51
C LEU A 25 -13.03 27.72 8.17
N LEU A 26 -12.73 28.72 7.33
CA LEU A 26 -12.06 28.49 6.05
C LEU A 26 -10.65 27.94 6.22
N GLU A 27 -9.92 28.42 7.23
CA GLU A 27 -8.61 27.88 7.60
C GLU A 27 -8.70 26.43 8.06
N TRP A 28 -9.66 26.11 8.93
CA TRP A 28 -9.95 24.73 9.33
C TRP A 28 -10.34 23.88 8.12
N MET A 29 -11.26 24.31 7.26
CA MET A 29 -11.67 23.54 6.07
C MET A 29 -10.51 23.26 5.11
N ARG A 30 -9.56 24.20 4.98
CA ARG A 30 -8.39 24.02 4.11
C ARG A 30 -7.37 23.05 4.68
N ASN A 31 -7.28 22.97 6.01
CA ASN A 31 -6.22 22.24 6.70
C ASN A 31 -6.74 20.99 7.46
N SER A 32 -8.05 20.76 7.49
CA SER A 32 -8.69 19.66 8.21
C SER A 32 -8.82 18.43 7.33
N GLY A 33 -8.09 17.38 7.67
CA GLY A 33 -8.27 16.05 7.08
C GLY A 33 -9.59 15.37 7.48
N GLU A 34 -10.41 15.97 8.35
CA GLU A 34 -11.70 15.40 8.76
C GLU A 34 -12.69 15.34 7.59
N LEU A 35 -12.62 16.31 6.66
CA LEU A 35 -13.50 16.35 5.48
C LEU A 35 -13.23 15.19 4.51
N ASP A 36 -12.02 14.64 4.54
CA ASP A 36 -11.56 13.56 3.67
C ASP A 36 -11.70 12.17 4.32
N GLN A 37 -12.12 12.07 5.58
CA GLN A 37 -12.25 10.78 6.31
C GLN A 37 -13.04 9.70 5.56
N PRO A 38 -14.22 9.97 4.99
CA PRO A 38 -14.96 8.95 4.24
C PRO A 38 -14.21 8.44 3.01
N LEU A 39 -13.41 9.29 2.38
CA LEU A 39 -12.56 8.91 1.25
C LEU A 39 -11.38 8.07 1.74
N PHE A 40 -10.76 8.43 2.87
CA PHE A 40 -9.66 7.66 3.45
C PHE A 40 -10.07 6.25 3.82
N ASP A 41 -11.27 6.05 4.40
CA ASP A 41 -11.74 4.72 4.76
C ASP A 41 -12.00 3.85 3.52
N ASN A 42 -12.59 4.42 2.47
CA ASN A 42 -12.78 3.72 1.20
C ASN A 42 -11.45 3.38 0.51
N ASN A 43 -10.50 4.30 0.52
CA ASN A 43 -9.17 4.10 -0.06
C ASN A 43 -8.41 2.99 0.70
N LYS A 44 -8.46 3.00 2.03
CA LYS A 44 -7.89 1.92 2.85
C LYS A 44 -8.54 0.58 2.55
N ALA A 45 -9.87 0.54 2.45
CA ALA A 45 -10.61 -0.68 2.12
C ALA A 45 -10.24 -1.21 0.71
N MET A 46 -10.11 -0.33 -0.28
CA MET A 46 -9.69 -0.71 -1.63
C MET A 46 -8.25 -1.25 -1.64
N LEU A 47 -7.32 -0.55 -0.98
CA LEU A 47 -5.92 -0.99 -0.90
C LEU A 47 -5.78 -2.35 -0.21
N ARG A 48 -6.55 -2.57 0.86
CA ARG A 48 -6.63 -3.87 1.55
C ARG A 48 -7.20 -4.96 0.64
N SER A 49 -8.25 -4.64 -0.12
CA SER A 49 -8.84 -5.59 -1.08
C SER A 49 -7.84 -6.00 -2.16
N ILE A 50 -7.05 -5.04 -2.67
CA ILE A 50 -5.97 -5.31 -3.63
C ILE A 50 -4.93 -6.26 -3.01
N ALA A 51 -4.51 -6.00 -1.76
CA ALA A 51 -3.57 -6.85 -1.06
C ALA A 51 -4.12 -8.28 -0.85
N ASP A 52 -5.40 -8.42 -0.51
CA ASP A 52 -6.03 -9.73 -0.33
C ASP A 52 -6.17 -10.51 -1.64
N ASP A 53 -6.48 -9.83 -2.75
CA ASP A 53 -6.47 -10.44 -4.09
C ASP A 53 -5.06 -10.89 -4.50
N LEU A 54 -4.04 -10.08 -4.23
CA LEU A 54 -2.64 -10.44 -4.50
C LEU A 54 -2.23 -11.68 -3.70
N LYS A 55 -2.60 -11.79 -2.42
CA LYS A 55 -2.34 -13.00 -1.61
C LYS A 55 -2.95 -14.25 -2.24
N ALA A 56 -4.15 -14.15 -2.81
CA ALA A 56 -4.80 -15.30 -3.45
C ALA A 56 -4.07 -15.78 -4.72
N MET A 57 -3.25 -14.92 -5.32
CA MET A 57 -2.49 -15.22 -6.55
C MET A 57 -1.01 -15.54 -6.30
N LEU A 58 -0.51 -15.30 -5.08
CA LEU A 58 0.89 -15.40 -4.71
C LEU A 58 1.13 -16.54 -3.72
N PRO A 59 2.37 -17.09 -3.67
CA PRO A 59 2.78 -17.92 -2.55
C PRO A 59 2.80 -17.11 -1.24
N VAL A 60 2.79 -17.80 -0.09
CA VAL A 60 2.76 -17.18 1.24
C VAL A 60 3.94 -16.23 1.46
N ASP A 61 5.13 -16.59 0.96
CA ASP A 61 6.33 -15.75 1.01
C ASP A 61 6.32 -14.61 -0.02
N ALA A 62 5.27 -14.49 -0.84
CA ALA A 62 5.12 -13.50 -1.90
C ALA A 62 6.27 -13.46 -2.92
N MET A 63 7.05 -14.54 -3.02
CA MET A 63 8.15 -14.65 -3.96
C MET A 63 7.78 -15.53 -5.14
N LEU A 64 7.73 -14.94 -6.33
CA LEU A 64 7.46 -15.72 -7.53
C LEU A 64 8.63 -16.66 -7.85
N PRO A 65 8.37 -17.87 -8.39
CA PRO A 65 9.43 -18.77 -8.83
C PRO A 65 10.38 -18.16 -9.88
N SER A 66 9.88 -17.18 -10.65
CA SER A 66 10.66 -16.47 -11.67
C SER A 66 11.65 -15.45 -11.09
N GLU A 67 11.58 -15.12 -9.80
CA GLU A 67 12.53 -14.23 -9.11
C GLU A 67 13.84 -14.94 -8.73
N THR A 68 14.45 -15.67 -9.66
CA THR A 68 15.60 -16.55 -9.42
C THR A 68 16.77 -15.83 -8.72
N THR A 69 17.07 -14.59 -9.10
CA THR A 69 18.11 -13.77 -8.45
C THR A 69 17.78 -13.46 -6.98
N ALA A 70 16.53 -13.21 -6.64
CA ALA A 70 16.11 -12.93 -5.27
C ALA A 70 16.23 -14.18 -4.41
N HIS A 71 15.79 -15.34 -4.93
CA HIS A 71 15.95 -16.65 -4.29
C HIS A 71 17.42 -16.97 -3.99
N LEU A 72 18.31 -16.77 -4.98
CA LEU A 72 19.75 -16.99 -4.79
C LEU A 72 20.33 -16.07 -3.71
N LYS A 73 19.93 -14.79 -3.67
CA LYS A 73 20.39 -13.84 -2.64
C LYS A 73 19.91 -14.23 -1.25
N MET A 74 18.69 -14.78 -1.12
CA MET A 74 18.17 -15.26 0.16
C MET A 74 18.94 -16.49 0.65
N GLN A 75 19.25 -17.45 -0.24
CA GLN A 75 20.03 -18.63 0.10
C GLN A 75 21.47 -18.31 0.54
N GLN A 76 22.01 -17.17 0.10
CA GLN A 76 23.36 -16.71 0.46
C GLN A 76 23.41 -15.94 1.78
N ARG A 77 22.28 -15.71 2.46
CA ARG A 77 22.26 -15.00 3.75
C ARG A 77 22.97 -15.84 4.81
N ALA A 78 23.83 -15.17 5.60
CA ALA A 78 24.59 -15.80 6.68
C ALA A 78 23.69 -16.33 7.82
N ARG A 79 22.51 -15.74 7.98
CA ARG A 79 21.47 -16.18 8.92
C ARG A 79 20.24 -16.63 8.14
N PRO A 80 19.51 -17.64 8.62
CA PRO A 80 18.23 -18.00 8.03
C PRO A 80 17.27 -16.79 8.01
N THR A 81 16.84 -16.41 6.81
CA THR A 81 16.00 -15.24 6.56
C THR A 81 14.76 -15.66 5.78
N VAL A 82 13.59 -15.16 6.18
CA VAL A 82 12.31 -15.38 5.51
C VAL A 82 11.83 -14.07 4.89
N HIS A 83 11.28 -14.16 3.69
CA HIS A 83 10.63 -13.03 3.04
C HIS A 83 9.16 -12.99 3.44
N VAL A 84 8.71 -11.84 3.92
CA VAL A 84 7.31 -11.56 4.24
C VAL A 84 7.01 -10.17 3.71
N ASP A 85 6.11 -10.09 2.74
CA ASP A 85 5.79 -8.84 2.09
C ASP A 85 4.86 -7.98 2.97
N SER A 86 5.36 -6.83 3.42
CA SER A 86 4.65 -5.93 4.32
C SER A 86 3.45 -5.23 3.67
N PHE A 87 3.34 -5.20 2.34
CA PHE A 87 2.13 -4.73 1.67
C PHE A 87 0.99 -5.73 1.85
N LEU A 88 1.32 -7.02 1.82
CA LEU A 88 0.34 -8.09 1.95
C LEU A 88 -0.02 -8.33 3.42
N TYR A 89 0.98 -8.50 4.29
CA TYR A 89 0.76 -8.92 5.67
C TYR A 89 1.10 -7.79 6.66
N SER A 90 0.16 -7.46 7.53
CA SER A 90 0.47 -6.67 8.73
C SER A 90 1.19 -7.53 9.77
N ASP A 91 1.84 -6.90 10.74
CA ASP A 91 2.54 -7.61 11.82
C ASP A 91 1.59 -8.54 12.59
N GLU A 92 0.34 -8.12 12.82
CA GLU A 92 -0.69 -8.94 13.47
C GLU A 92 -1.10 -10.16 12.62
N GLN A 93 -1.13 -10.01 11.29
CA GLN A 93 -1.40 -11.12 10.38
C GLN A 93 -0.23 -12.10 10.37
N VAL A 94 1.01 -11.62 10.45
CA VAL A 94 2.20 -12.47 10.59
C VAL A 94 2.17 -13.24 11.91
N ASP A 95 1.78 -12.59 13.00
CA ASP A 95 1.61 -13.25 14.31
C ASP A 95 0.56 -14.36 14.23
N SER A 96 -0.60 -14.08 13.61
CA SER A 96 -1.66 -15.07 13.41
C SER A 96 -1.16 -16.28 12.60
N LEU A 97 -0.42 -16.05 11.52
CA LEU A 97 0.18 -17.14 10.73
C LEU A 97 1.18 -17.98 11.52
N CYS A 98 1.87 -17.37 12.49
CA CYS A 98 2.78 -18.09 13.38
C CYS A 98 2.01 -18.94 14.41
N GLU A 99 0.92 -18.42 14.96
CA GLU A 99 0.04 -19.15 15.89
C GLU A 99 -0.63 -20.35 15.22
N GLU A 100 -1.03 -20.21 13.95
CA GLU A 100 -1.61 -21.28 13.13
C GLU A 100 -0.58 -22.34 12.69
N GLY A 101 0.72 -22.08 12.88
CA GLY A 101 1.81 -22.98 12.47
C GLY A 101 2.14 -22.92 10.96
N THR A 102 1.53 -22.00 10.22
CA THR A 102 1.81 -21.75 8.80
C THR A 102 3.16 -21.07 8.59
N MET A 103 3.60 -20.28 9.58
CA MET A 103 4.89 -19.61 9.61
C MET A 103 5.59 -19.86 10.96
N SER A 104 6.91 -19.62 11.03
CA SER A 104 7.62 -19.58 12.30
C SER A 104 8.50 -18.35 12.38
N ARG A 105 8.62 -17.78 13.58
CA ARG A 105 9.61 -16.73 13.88
C ARG A 105 10.96 -17.29 14.28
N ASN A 106 11.07 -18.62 14.43
CA ASN A 106 12.27 -19.28 14.91
C ASN A 106 12.65 -20.49 14.05
N TYR A 107 13.92 -20.84 14.03
CA TYR A 107 14.42 -22.08 13.43
C TYR A 107 15.18 -22.91 14.46
N CYS A 108 15.17 -24.24 14.30
CA CYS A 108 15.89 -25.14 15.19
C CYS A 108 17.40 -25.07 14.92
N LEU A 109 18.21 -24.91 15.97
CA LEU A 109 19.68 -25.02 15.88
C LEU A 109 20.15 -26.47 15.68
N SER A 110 19.26 -27.42 15.97
CA SER A 110 19.41 -28.85 15.72
C SER A 110 18.02 -29.38 15.37
N CYS A 111 17.85 -29.98 14.20
CA CYS A 111 16.52 -30.34 13.68
C CYS A 111 15.71 -31.15 14.69
N GLY A 112 14.44 -30.77 14.90
CA GLY A 112 13.54 -31.39 15.88
C GLY A 112 13.81 -31.00 17.34
N SER A 113 14.78 -30.13 17.63
CA SER A 113 15.07 -29.70 19.00
C SER A 113 14.23 -28.48 19.42
N ILE A 114 14.01 -28.39 20.73
CA ILE A 114 13.45 -27.20 21.41
C ILE A 114 14.43 -26.02 21.46
N ARG A 115 15.69 -26.23 21.06
CA ARG A 115 16.73 -25.19 21.07
C ARG A 115 16.66 -24.43 19.75
N THR A 116 15.95 -23.33 19.77
CA THR A 116 15.69 -22.50 18.59
C THR A 116 16.43 -21.16 18.64
N ALA A 117 16.56 -20.52 17.48
CA ALA A 117 17.05 -19.15 17.31
C ALA A 117 16.09 -18.36 16.40
N PRO A 118 16.02 -17.02 16.51
CA PRO A 118 15.11 -16.21 15.72
C PRO A 118 15.50 -16.22 14.23
N LEU A 119 14.48 -16.20 13.37
CA LEU A 119 14.59 -15.94 11.94
C LEU A 119 14.67 -14.45 11.68
N ASP A 120 15.47 -14.06 10.69
CA ASP A 120 15.44 -12.69 10.18
C ASP A 120 14.25 -12.55 9.20
N PHE A 121 13.52 -11.44 9.27
CA PHE A 121 12.42 -11.13 8.35
C PHE A 121 12.81 -9.99 7.42
N ILE A 122 12.49 -10.12 6.14
CA ILE A 122 12.69 -9.06 5.15
C ILE A 122 11.41 -8.83 4.34
N SER A 123 11.15 -7.56 4.04
CA SER A 123 10.16 -7.14 3.04
C SER A 123 10.87 -6.36 1.95
N HIS A 124 10.31 -6.42 0.74
CA HIS A 124 10.73 -5.63 -0.42
C HIS A 124 9.66 -4.61 -0.86
N SER A 125 8.59 -4.47 -0.09
CA SER A 125 7.48 -3.57 -0.36
C SER A 125 7.20 -2.68 0.85
N PHE A 126 6.68 -1.47 0.60
CA PHE A 126 6.08 -0.67 1.66
C PHE A 126 4.78 -1.31 2.16
N SER A 127 4.54 -1.22 3.45
CA SER A 127 3.25 -1.55 4.05
C SER A 127 2.16 -0.54 3.66
N ALA A 128 0.89 -0.94 3.84
CA ALA A 128 -0.24 -0.05 3.56
C ALA A 128 -0.19 1.27 4.37
N SER A 129 0.27 1.21 5.63
CA SER A 129 0.42 2.40 6.49
C SER A 129 1.60 3.27 6.05
N GLU A 130 2.73 2.68 5.65
CA GLU A 130 3.87 3.42 5.10
C GLU A 130 3.51 4.11 3.78
N LEU A 131 2.77 3.43 2.89
CA LEU A 131 2.28 4.04 1.65
C LEU A 131 1.38 5.23 1.92
N GLN A 132 0.43 5.09 2.84
CA GLN A 132 -0.44 6.19 3.25
C GLN A 132 0.39 7.36 3.79
N PHE A 133 1.33 7.07 4.69
CA PHE A 133 2.19 8.10 5.28
C PHE A 133 3.04 8.80 4.22
N LEU A 134 3.67 8.04 3.32
CA LEU A 134 4.51 8.54 2.23
C LEU A 134 3.75 9.54 1.35
N PHE A 135 2.58 9.17 0.84
CA PHE A 135 1.83 10.02 -0.09
C PHE A 135 1.16 11.22 0.57
N GLN A 136 0.74 11.09 1.84
CA GLN A 136 -0.03 12.14 2.50
C GLN A 136 0.84 13.11 3.31
N ASN A 137 2.01 12.68 3.76
CA ASN A 137 2.82 13.46 4.72
C ASN A 137 4.24 13.73 4.25
N VAL A 138 4.80 12.90 3.36
CA VAL A 138 6.22 13.00 2.94
C VAL A 138 6.35 13.63 1.57
N LEU A 139 5.57 13.14 0.59
CA LEU A 139 5.64 13.64 -0.78
C LEU A 139 4.92 14.99 -0.91
N PRO A 140 5.42 15.90 -1.78
CA PRO A 140 4.73 17.14 -2.08
C PRO A 140 3.46 16.87 -2.91
N ASP A 141 2.62 17.89 -3.10
CA ASP A 141 1.50 17.81 -4.05
C ASP A 141 2.00 17.42 -5.45
N LEU A 142 1.41 16.35 -5.99
CA LEU A 142 1.78 15.75 -7.26
C LEU A 142 0.85 16.16 -8.41
N THR A 143 -0.06 17.11 -8.19
CA THR A 143 -0.98 17.62 -9.23
C THR A 143 -0.20 18.01 -10.48
N GLY A 144 -0.58 17.43 -11.63
CA GLY A 144 0.08 17.71 -12.92
C GLY A 144 1.41 16.97 -13.13
N ARG A 145 1.85 16.12 -12.20
CA ARG A 145 3.14 15.44 -12.24
C ARG A 145 3.01 13.95 -12.58
N THR A 146 4.09 13.39 -13.10
CA THR A 146 4.25 11.95 -13.29
C THR A 146 5.16 11.40 -12.20
N LEU A 147 4.72 10.32 -11.54
CA LEU A 147 5.54 9.56 -10.60
C LEU A 147 6.00 8.27 -11.27
N VAL A 148 7.29 7.93 -11.10
CA VAL A 148 7.87 6.69 -11.63
C VAL A 148 8.36 5.84 -10.47
N ASP A 149 7.86 4.61 -10.38
CA ASP A 149 8.24 3.60 -9.39
C ASP A 149 9.15 2.55 -10.05
N VAL A 150 10.42 2.52 -9.63
CA VAL A 150 11.44 1.65 -10.23
C VAL A 150 11.64 0.41 -9.37
N GLY A 151 11.40 -0.76 -9.94
CA GLY A 151 11.31 -2.02 -9.19
C GLY A 151 9.96 -2.18 -8.52
N SER A 152 8.88 -1.93 -9.27
CA SER A 152 7.52 -1.83 -8.71
C SER A 152 6.98 -3.14 -8.12
N ARG A 153 7.58 -4.31 -8.43
CA ARG A 153 7.24 -5.63 -7.89
C ARG A 153 5.75 -5.94 -7.90
N LEU A 154 5.05 -5.80 -6.76
CA LEU A 154 3.63 -6.10 -6.66
C LEU A 154 2.74 -4.94 -7.11
N GLY A 155 3.32 -3.75 -7.35
CA GLY A 155 2.62 -2.52 -7.71
C GLY A 155 2.16 -1.70 -6.50
N ALA A 156 2.61 -2.02 -5.28
CA ALA A 156 2.14 -1.43 -4.03
C ALA A 156 2.18 0.11 -4.04
N VAL A 157 3.28 0.70 -4.51
CA VAL A 157 3.44 2.16 -4.64
C VAL A 157 2.50 2.74 -5.70
N LEU A 158 2.24 2.03 -6.80
CA LEU A 158 1.32 2.46 -7.84
C LEU A 158 -0.12 2.52 -7.32
N TYR A 159 -0.55 1.49 -6.56
CA TYR A 159 -1.88 1.46 -5.96
C TYR A 159 -2.04 2.53 -4.88
N GLY A 160 -1.04 2.66 -4.00
CA GLY A 160 -1.01 3.72 -3.00
C GLY A 160 -1.04 5.12 -3.62
N GLY A 161 -0.25 5.33 -4.67
CA GLY A 161 -0.19 6.60 -5.38
C GLY A 161 -1.48 6.94 -6.12
N TYR A 162 -2.19 5.94 -6.65
CA TYR A 162 -3.50 6.15 -7.26
C TYR A 162 -4.53 6.64 -6.23
N LEU A 163 -4.54 6.00 -5.06
CA LEU A 163 -5.53 6.27 -4.01
C LEU A 163 -5.23 7.52 -3.19
N TYR A 164 -3.95 7.83 -2.95
CA TYR A 164 -3.54 8.86 -2.02
C TYR A 164 -2.87 10.07 -2.66
N SER A 165 -2.80 10.14 -4.00
CA SER A 165 -2.18 11.28 -4.67
C SER A 165 -2.97 11.81 -5.87
N SER A 166 -2.70 13.08 -6.18
CA SER A 166 -3.17 13.83 -7.35
C SER A 166 -2.27 13.66 -8.59
N ALA A 167 -1.29 12.74 -8.57
CA ALA A 167 -0.35 12.53 -9.67
C ALA A 167 -1.06 12.26 -10.99
N SER A 168 -0.78 13.02 -12.05
CA SER A 168 -1.44 12.85 -13.34
C SER A 168 -1.19 11.49 -13.97
N GLN A 169 -0.01 10.90 -13.74
CA GLN A 169 0.36 9.56 -14.20
C GLN A 169 1.27 8.86 -13.18
N LEU A 170 1.14 7.54 -13.08
CA LEU A 170 1.91 6.64 -12.21
C LEU A 170 2.50 5.55 -13.10
N LEU A 171 3.83 5.48 -13.21
CA LEU A 171 4.52 4.56 -14.11
C LEU A 171 5.32 3.53 -13.32
N GLY A 172 5.02 2.25 -13.49
CA GLY A 172 5.78 1.14 -12.91
C GLY A 172 6.85 0.62 -13.86
N LEU A 173 8.10 0.55 -13.39
CA LEU A 173 9.17 -0.14 -14.11
C LEU A 173 9.52 -1.44 -13.39
N GLU A 174 9.16 -2.57 -13.98
CA GLU A 174 9.44 -3.90 -13.44
C GLU A 174 10.08 -4.81 -14.49
N LEU A 175 11.15 -5.50 -14.09
CA LEU A 175 11.91 -6.39 -14.95
C LEU A 175 11.24 -7.76 -15.09
N ASN A 176 10.64 -8.26 -14.00
CA ASN A 176 9.98 -9.55 -14.00
C ASN A 176 8.60 -9.45 -14.67
N LYS A 177 8.47 -10.12 -15.82
CA LYS A 177 7.24 -10.14 -16.62
C LYS A 177 6.03 -10.74 -15.89
N ASP A 178 6.23 -11.67 -14.96
CA ASP A 178 5.13 -12.23 -14.19
C ASP A 178 4.55 -11.20 -13.23
N PHE A 179 5.39 -10.36 -12.63
CA PHE A 179 4.93 -9.22 -11.84
C PHE A 179 4.23 -8.17 -12.70
N VAL A 180 4.76 -7.85 -13.88
CA VAL A 180 4.07 -6.95 -14.82
C VAL A 180 2.69 -7.51 -15.19
N ARG A 181 2.57 -8.82 -15.45
CA ARG A 181 1.26 -9.45 -15.72
C ARG A 181 0.33 -9.32 -14.50
N LEU A 182 0.81 -9.66 -13.32
CA LEU A 182 0.04 -9.59 -12.06
C LEU A 182 -0.46 -8.17 -11.79
N GLN A 183 0.41 -7.17 -11.93
CA GLN A 183 0.04 -5.76 -11.81
C GLN A 183 -1.07 -5.41 -12.80
N ASN A 184 -0.92 -5.75 -14.08
CA ASN A 184 -1.93 -5.47 -15.09
C ASN A 184 -3.29 -6.11 -14.77
N GLU A 185 -3.33 -7.33 -14.25
CA GLU A 185 -4.57 -7.99 -13.82
C GLU A 185 -5.27 -7.20 -12.69
N ILE A 186 -4.51 -6.74 -11.69
CA ILE A 186 -5.02 -5.87 -10.62
C ILE A 186 -5.50 -4.52 -11.17
N LEU A 187 -4.71 -3.86 -12.02
CA LEU A 187 -5.07 -2.56 -12.60
C LEU A 187 -6.40 -2.64 -13.36
N GLN A 188 -6.61 -3.71 -14.12
CA GLN A 188 -7.87 -3.95 -14.84
C GLN A 188 -9.02 -4.24 -13.87
N LYS A 189 -8.83 -5.12 -12.88
CA LYS A 189 -9.85 -5.49 -11.90
C LYS A 189 -10.37 -4.28 -11.12
N TYR A 190 -9.47 -3.39 -10.71
CA TYR A 190 -9.78 -2.20 -9.92
C TYR A 190 -9.99 -0.93 -10.76
N ARG A 191 -9.89 -1.02 -12.09
CA ARG A 191 -10.07 0.09 -13.05
C ARG A 191 -9.12 1.27 -12.80
N LEU A 192 -7.87 0.97 -12.51
CA LEU A 192 -6.82 1.96 -12.18
C LEU A 192 -6.06 2.46 -13.44
N THR A 193 -6.46 1.98 -14.62
CA THR A 193 -5.74 2.15 -15.89
C THR A 193 -5.88 3.53 -16.52
N ASP A 194 -6.69 4.42 -15.93
CA ASP A 194 -6.81 5.81 -16.39
C ASP A 194 -5.55 6.63 -16.07
N ARG A 195 -4.80 6.22 -15.04
CA ARG A 195 -3.59 6.92 -14.58
C ARG A 195 -2.38 6.03 -14.29
N VAL A 196 -2.54 4.72 -14.18
CA VAL A 196 -1.43 3.79 -13.91
C VAL A 196 -1.03 3.02 -15.16
N GLN A 197 0.27 2.92 -15.43
CA GLN A 197 0.87 2.16 -16.54
C GLN A 197 2.11 1.37 -16.09
#